data_AF-A0A2Y8ZX51-F1
#
_entry.id   AF-A0A2Y8ZX51-F1
#
_cell.length_a   1.000
_cell.length_b   1.000
_cell.length_c   1.000
_cell.angle_alpha   90.00
_cell.angle_beta   90.00
_cell.angle_gamma   90.00
#
_symmetry.space_group_name_H-M   'P 1'
#
loop_
_entity.id
_entity.type
_entity.pdbx_description
1 polymer ?
#
loop_
_entity_poly.entity_id
_entity_poly.type
_entity_poly.pdbx_seq_one_letter_code
_entity_poly.pdbx_strand_id
1 'polypeptide(L)'
;MTKALAWLEAPRPTPVAAVLPAPGGLAGERYDGLLVATPGGGLAPVDVLARPASRAWSLRDAVPAGAALSRIAAVWVHTGRLCPERVEVVVDPGRRLHAGAVVHRQQLEEADVVVLGGVPTTTPLRTAVDLLCFTEEQLAVAGACALVLGGLAPPLVHEALTRPGRRAPVRRAMALLAAAEDAARRRRP
;
A
#
# COMPACT_ATOMS: atom_id res chain seq x y z
N MET A 1 2.28 34.47 -40.00
CA MET A 1 3.37 33.49 -39.76
C MET A 1 2.76 32.31 -39.02
N THR A 2 2.82 31.02 -39.38
CA THR A 2 3.17 30.30 -40.61
C THR A 2 2.57 28.90 -40.43
N LYS A 3 1.42 28.62 -41.03
CA LYS A 3 0.72 27.30 -40.96
C LYS A 3 1.56 26.16 -41.56
N ALA A 4 2.61 26.48 -42.32
CA ALA A 4 3.46 25.56 -43.06
C ALA A 4 4.44 24.75 -42.19
N LEU A 5 4.62 25.09 -40.91
CA LEU A 5 5.45 24.31 -39.97
C LEU A 5 4.61 23.55 -38.92
N ALA A 6 3.28 23.60 -39.00
CA ALA A 6 2.41 22.92 -38.03
C ALA A 6 2.59 21.39 -38.02
N TRP A 7 3.11 20.80 -39.10
CA TRP A 7 3.43 19.37 -39.18
C TRP A 7 4.74 18.98 -38.49
N LEU A 8 5.59 19.97 -38.15
CA LEU A 8 6.80 19.81 -37.33
C LEU A 8 6.52 19.97 -35.84
N GLU A 9 5.32 20.44 -35.47
CA GLU A 9 4.89 20.41 -34.07
C GLU A 9 4.71 18.95 -33.68
N ALA A 10 5.66 18.45 -32.89
CA ALA A 10 5.52 17.14 -32.26
C ALA A 10 4.17 17.12 -31.52
N PRO A 11 3.33 16.08 -31.70
CA PRO A 11 2.12 15.93 -30.91
C PRO A 11 2.51 16.05 -29.44
N ARG A 12 1.82 16.92 -28.70
CA ARG A 12 2.06 17.00 -27.25
C ARG A 12 1.74 15.60 -26.69
N PRO A 13 2.72 14.93 -26.04
CA PRO A 13 2.44 13.63 -25.46
C PRO A 13 1.29 13.81 -24.46
N THR A 14 0.25 13.00 -24.62
CA THR A 14 -0.82 12.98 -23.62
C THR A 14 -0.24 12.22 -22.42
N PRO A 15 -0.14 12.86 -21.23
CA PRO A 15 0.42 12.19 -20.07
C PRO A 15 -0.40 10.94 -19.77
N VAL A 16 0.28 9.81 -19.59
CA VAL A 16 -0.36 8.58 -19.11
C VAL A 16 -0.77 8.83 -17.67
N ALA A 17 -2.06 9.08 -17.45
CA ALA A 17 -2.59 9.40 -16.12
C ALA A 17 -3.18 8.17 -15.40
N ALA A 18 -3.01 6.98 -15.96
CA ALA A 18 -3.69 5.77 -15.53
C ALA A 18 -2.78 4.54 -15.50
N VAL A 19 -3.18 3.55 -14.71
CA VAL A 19 -2.62 2.21 -14.78
C VAL A 19 -3.04 1.61 -16.12
N LEU A 20 -2.06 1.23 -16.92
CA LEU A 20 -2.28 0.50 -18.15
C LEU A 20 -2.37 -1.00 -17.82
N PRO A 21 -3.29 -1.76 -18.44
CA PRO A 21 -3.17 -3.21 -18.41
C PRO A 21 -1.78 -3.58 -18.94
N ALA A 22 -1.22 -4.72 -18.52
CA ALA A 22 0.04 -5.18 -19.08
C ALA A 22 -0.22 -6.00 -20.37
N PRO A 23 -0.05 -5.45 -21.59
CA PRO A 23 0.23 -6.28 -22.75
C PRO A 23 1.60 -5.96 -23.37
N GLY A 24 2.09 -6.91 -24.17
CA GLY A 24 3.29 -6.75 -24.99
C GLY A 24 3.14 -5.56 -25.94
N GLY A 25 4.01 -4.57 -25.80
CA GLY A 25 3.96 -3.31 -26.55
C GLY A 25 4.58 -2.13 -25.80
N LEU A 26 4.66 -2.20 -24.47
CA LEU A 26 5.24 -1.18 -23.59
C LEU A 26 6.55 -1.66 -22.92
N ALA A 27 7.29 -2.54 -23.59
CA ALA A 27 8.51 -3.11 -23.03
C ALA A 27 9.62 -2.05 -22.91
N GLY A 28 9.75 -1.16 -23.90
CA GLY A 28 10.78 -0.11 -23.92
C GLY A 28 10.66 0.87 -22.76
N GLU A 29 9.46 1.37 -22.49
CA GLU A 29 9.19 2.36 -21.43
C GLU A 29 9.36 1.78 -20.02
N ARG A 30 9.19 0.45 -19.87
CA ARG A 30 9.57 -0.26 -18.65
C ARG A 30 11.07 -0.33 -18.47
N TYR A 31 11.83 -0.57 -19.55
CA TYR A 31 13.29 -0.59 -19.49
C TYR A 31 13.87 0.79 -19.19
N ASP A 32 13.23 1.86 -19.66
CA ASP A 32 13.60 3.25 -19.38
C ASP A 32 13.20 3.71 -17.95
N GLY A 33 12.57 2.85 -17.16
CA GLY A 33 12.21 3.12 -15.75
C GLY A 33 11.02 4.08 -15.57
N LEU A 34 10.33 4.43 -16.66
CA LEU A 34 9.19 5.34 -16.65
C LEU A 34 7.91 4.64 -16.15
N LEU A 35 7.80 3.34 -16.41
CA LEU A 35 6.70 2.49 -15.96
C LEU A 35 7.16 1.47 -14.93
N VAL A 36 6.39 1.31 -13.86
CA VAL A 36 6.61 0.27 -12.84
C VAL A 36 5.42 -0.67 -12.74
N ALA A 37 5.70 -1.94 -12.41
CA ALA A 37 4.66 -2.91 -12.14
C ALA A 37 3.88 -2.54 -10.87
N THR A 38 2.57 -2.64 -10.96
CA THR A 38 1.66 -2.51 -9.82
C THR A 38 1.30 -3.89 -9.28
N PRO A 39 1.03 -4.03 -7.98
CA PRO A 39 0.58 -5.29 -7.39
C PRO A 39 -0.70 -5.89 -8.01
N GLY A 40 -1.50 -5.07 -8.70
CA GLY A 40 -2.70 -5.50 -9.42
C GLY A 40 -2.42 -6.11 -10.81
N GLY A 41 -1.15 -6.26 -11.20
CA GLY A 41 -0.76 -6.82 -12.50
C GLY A 41 -0.72 -5.83 -13.67
N GLY A 42 -0.96 -4.54 -13.41
CA GLY A 42 -0.84 -3.46 -14.40
C GLY A 42 0.50 -2.73 -14.34
N LEU A 43 0.74 -1.83 -15.30
CA LEU A 43 1.89 -0.92 -15.33
C LEU A 43 1.41 0.50 -15.07
N ALA A 44 2.13 1.25 -14.24
CA ALA A 44 1.80 2.64 -13.96
C ALA A 44 3.05 3.53 -14.03
N PRO A 45 2.91 4.78 -14.50
CA PRO A 45 3.96 5.77 -14.39
C PRO A 45 4.38 6.02 -12.94
N VAL A 46 5.68 6.20 -12.72
CA VAL A 46 6.25 6.36 -11.38
C VAL A 46 5.70 7.60 -10.65
N ASP A 47 5.47 8.69 -11.39
CA ASP A 47 4.92 9.95 -10.91
C ASP A 47 3.44 9.82 -10.51
N VAL A 48 2.67 9.02 -11.25
CA VAL A 48 1.30 8.65 -10.86
C VAL A 48 1.31 7.98 -9.50
N LEU A 49 2.26 7.10 -9.20
CA LEU A 49 2.35 6.38 -7.92
C LEU A 49 3.01 7.16 -6.77
N ALA A 50 3.36 8.43 -6.96
CA ALA A 50 4.05 9.22 -5.94
C ALA A 50 3.21 9.43 -4.66
N ARG A 51 1.87 9.49 -4.80
CA ARG A 51 0.95 9.80 -3.69
C ARG A 51 0.19 8.56 -3.20
N PRO A 52 -0.12 8.46 -1.89
CA PRO A 52 -0.92 7.35 -1.35
C PRO A 52 -2.26 7.15 -2.05
N ALA A 53 -3.01 8.23 -2.30
CA ALA A 53 -4.30 8.17 -2.99
C ALA A 53 -4.20 7.52 -4.38
N SER A 54 -3.16 7.88 -5.15
CA SER A 54 -2.94 7.30 -6.47
C SER A 54 -2.52 5.82 -6.40
N ARG A 55 -1.69 5.44 -5.44
CA ARG A 55 -1.35 4.03 -5.19
C ARG A 55 -2.57 3.22 -4.82
N ALA A 56 -3.42 3.70 -3.92
CA ALA A 56 -4.66 3.01 -3.57
C ALA A 56 -5.58 2.87 -4.80
N TRP A 57 -5.79 3.96 -5.54
CA TRP A 57 -6.58 3.94 -6.77
C TRP A 57 -6.08 2.96 -7.83
N SER A 58 -4.76 2.75 -7.91
CA SER A 58 -4.15 1.78 -8.82
C SER A 58 -4.55 0.34 -8.52
N LEU A 59 -5.00 0.06 -7.29
CA LEU A 59 -5.42 -1.26 -6.83
C LEU A 59 -6.94 -1.44 -6.79
N ARG A 60 -7.73 -0.41 -7.15
CA ARG A 60 -9.20 -0.40 -6.94
C ARG A 60 -9.92 -1.62 -7.53
N ASP A 61 -9.50 -2.09 -8.70
CA ASP A 61 -10.15 -3.20 -9.40
C ASP A 61 -9.89 -4.55 -8.71
N ALA A 62 -8.88 -4.61 -7.84
CA ALA A 62 -8.55 -5.77 -7.01
C ALA A 62 -9.20 -5.73 -5.61
N VAL A 63 -9.94 -4.66 -5.27
CA VAL A 63 -10.57 -4.48 -3.95
C VAL A 63 -12.08 -4.72 -4.06
N PRO A 64 -12.59 -5.85 -3.55
CA PRO A 64 -14.02 -6.14 -3.61
C PRO A 64 -14.85 -5.22 -2.71
N ALA A 65 -16.13 -5.09 -3.03
CA ALA A 65 -17.06 -4.29 -2.23
C ALA A 65 -17.12 -4.78 -0.77
N GLY A 66 -16.96 -3.83 0.17
CA GLY A 66 -16.93 -4.11 1.60
C GLY A 66 -15.60 -4.70 2.11
N ALA A 67 -14.52 -4.58 1.33
CA ALA A 67 -13.17 -4.90 1.75
C ALA A 67 -12.31 -3.63 1.83
N ALA A 68 -11.27 -3.67 2.65
CA ALA A 68 -10.24 -2.63 2.71
C ALA A 68 -8.87 -3.19 2.39
N LEU A 69 -8.02 -2.41 1.71
CA LEU A 69 -6.60 -2.74 1.54
C LEU A 69 -5.94 -2.84 2.92
N SER A 70 -5.10 -3.87 3.10
CA SER A 70 -4.49 -4.19 4.40
C SER A 70 -3.04 -4.63 4.28
N ARG A 71 -2.37 -4.76 5.44
CA ARG A 71 -1.00 -5.31 5.56
C ARG A 71 -0.05 -4.73 4.52
N ILE A 72 0.61 -5.55 3.69
CA ILE A 72 1.68 -5.07 2.81
C ILE A 72 1.13 -4.22 1.67
N ALA A 73 -0.08 -4.51 1.20
CA ALA A 73 -0.77 -3.62 0.28
C ALA A 73 -1.03 -2.23 0.90
N ALA A 74 -1.47 -2.17 2.17
CA ALA A 74 -1.63 -0.90 2.86
C ALA A 74 -0.30 -0.21 3.16
N VAL A 75 0.77 -0.93 3.51
CA VAL A 75 2.12 -0.35 3.66
C VAL A 75 2.57 0.29 2.36
N TRP A 76 2.42 -0.40 1.24
CA TRP A 76 2.77 0.13 -0.07
C TRP A 76 1.93 1.36 -0.42
N VAL A 77 0.62 1.33 -0.15
CA VAL A 77 -0.24 2.52 -0.34
C VAL A 77 0.25 3.68 0.51
N HIS A 78 0.51 3.51 1.80
CA HIS A 78 0.91 4.63 2.67
C HIS A 78 2.32 5.14 2.39
N THR A 79 3.27 4.26 2.05
CA THR A 79 4.70 4.59 2.08
C THR A 79 5.41 4.48 0.72
N GLY A 80 4.80 3.80 -0.25
CA GLY A 80 5.43 3.44 -1.52
C GLY A 80 6.53 2.37 -1.37
N ARG A 81 6.69 1.77 -0.19
CA ARG A 81 7.68 0.72 0.09
C ARG A 81 7.01 -0.66 0.13
N LEU A 82 7.82 -1.71 -0.01
CA LEU A 82 7.38 -3.10 0.07
C LEU A 82 6.22 -3.40 -0.88
N CYS A 83 6.48 -3.28 -2.19
CA CYS A 83 5.51 -3.63 -3.22
C CYS A 83 5.08 -5.10 -3.06
N PRO A 84 3.80 -5.40 -2.76
CA PRO A 84 3.38 -6.78 -2.55
C PRO A 84 3.25 -7.53 -3.89
N GLU A 85 3.47 -8.85 -3.84
CA GLU A 85 3.25 -9.73 -5.00
C GLU A 85 1.76 -9.92 -5.31
N ARG A 86 0.91 -9.88 -4.29
CA ARG A 86 -0.53 -9.99 -4.40
C ARG A 86 -1.21 -8.93 -3.54
N VAL A 87 -2.32 -8.39 -4.04
CA VAL A 87 -3.14 -7.46 -3.25
C VAL A 87 -3.69 -8.19 -2.02
N GLU A 88 -3.52 -7.58 -0.86
CA GLU A 88 -4.06 -8.05 0.42
C GLU A 88 -5.22 -7.17 0.87
N VAL A 89 -6.34 -7.80 1.20
CA VAL A 89 -7.53 -7.11 1.70
C VAL A 89 -8.00 -7.72 3.01
N VAL A 90 -8.67 -6.92 3.82
CA VAL A 90 -9.35 -7.34 5.04
C VAL A 90 -10.85 -7.10 4.91
N VAL A 91 -11.63 -8.05 5.40
CA VAL A 91 -13.09 -7.97 5.50
C VAL A 91 -13.53 -8.36 6.91
N ASP A 92 -14.75 -7.97 7.28
CA ASP A 92 -15.36 -8.44 8.52
C ASP A 92 -15.50 -9.98 8.53
N PRO A 93 -15.33 -10.63 9.70
CA PRO A 93 -15.31 -12.10 9.80
C PRO A 93 -16.55 -12.81 9.27
N GLY A 94 -17.73 -12.17 9.34
CA GLY A 94 -18.99 -12.72 8.84
C GLY A 94 -19.13 -12.76 7.32
N ARG A 95 -18.23 -12.10 6.58
CA ARG A 95 -18.33 -11.98 5.12
C ARG A 95 -17.59 -13.12 4.41
N ARG A 96 -18.31 -13.83 3.54
CA ARG A 96 -17.70 -14.75 2.57
C ARG A 96 -17.36 -13.96 1.31
N LEU A 97 -16.11 -14.06 0.90
CA LEU A 97 -15.56 -13.34 -0.25
C LEU A 97 -14.55 -14.24 -0.96
N HIS A 98 -14.72 -14.38 -2.27
CA HIS A 98 -13.75 -14.95 -3.18
C HIS A 98 -13.22 -13.83 -4.07
N ALA A 99 -11.90 -13.66 -4.11
CA ALA A 99 -11.26 -12.59 -4.85
C ALA A 99 -9.90 -13.05 -5.38
N GLY A 100 -9.38 -12.37 -6.41
CA GLY A 100 -7.98 -12.52 -6.84
C GLY A 100 -6.96 -12.05 -5.79
N ALA A 101 -7.43 -11.40 -4.71
CA ALA A 101 -6.65 -10.92 -3.58
C ALA A 101 -6.49 -11.98 -2.47
N VAL A 102 -5.50 -11.78 -1.60
CA VAL A 102 -5.40 -12.48 -0.32
C VAL A 102 -6.40 -11.85 0.64
N VAL A 103 -7.34 -12.64 1.17
CA VAL A 103 -8.43 -12.16 2.02
C VAL A 103 -8.18 -12.52 3.49
N HIS A 104 -7.97 -11.49 4.30
CA HIS A 104 -7.90 -11.57 5.76
C HIS A 104 -9.27 -11.29 6.37
N ARG A 105 -9.55 -11.91 7.51
CA ARG A 105 -10.83 -11.79 8.21
C ARG A 105 -10.62 -11.32 9.63
N GLN A 106 -10.88 -10.05 9.87
CA GLN A 106 -10.63 -9.40 11.15
C GLN A 106 -11.67 -8.31 11.35
N GLN A 107 -12.12 -8.12 12.59
CA GLN A 107 -13.03 -7.03 12.90
C GLN A 107 -12.35 -5.70 12.58
N LEU A 108 -13.04 -4.83 11.85
CA LEU A 108 -12.63 -3.45 11.61
C LEU A 108 -13.59 -2.52 12.34
N GLU A 109 -13.04 -1.56 13.06
CA GLU A 109 -13.79 -0.39 13.51
C GLU A 109 -13.77 0.68 12.42
N GLU A 110 -14.71 1.62 12.44
CA GLU A 110 -14.72 2.72 11.47
C GLU A 110 -13.42 3.53 11.51
N ALA A 111 -12.85 3.72 12.71
CA ALA A 111 -11.57 4.40 12.92
C ALA A 111 -10.35 3.62 12.39
N ASP A 112 -10.50 2.33 12.07
CA ASP A 112 -9.43 1.51 11.52
C ASP A 112 -9.25 1.70 10.01
N VAL A 113 -10.19 2.39 9.34
CA VAL A 113 -10.21 2.54 7.88
C VAL A 113 -10.15 4.01 7.48
N VAL A 114 -9.38 4.30 6.44
CA VAL A 114 -9.36 5.57 5.73
C VAL A 114 -9.65 5.33 4.25
N VAL A 115 -10.28 6.29 3.58
CA VAL A 115 -10.53 6.22 2.14
C VAL A 115 -9.46 7.05 1.42
N LEU A 116 -8.64 6.38 0.61
CA LEU A 116 -7.56 7.02 -0.16
C LEU A 116 -7.85 6.84 -1.65
N GLY A 117 -7.98 7.95 -2.38
CA GLY A 117 -8.34 7.89 -3.80
C GLY A 117 -9.64 7.10 -4.05
N GLY A 118 -10.61 7.15 -3.14
CA GLY A 118 -11.86 6.37 -3.25
C GLY A 118 -11.75 4.90 -2.85
N VAL A 119 -10.58 4.41 -2.41
CA VAL A 119 -10.37 3.00 -2.03
C VAL A 119 -10.23 2.87 -0.51
N PRO A 120 -11.07 2.06 0.16
CA PRO A 120 -10.93 1.77 1.58
C PRO A 120 -9.58 1.10 1.89
N THR A 121 -8.86 1.62 2.87
CA THR A 121 -7.51 1.16 3.26
C THR A 121 -7.38 1.23 4.77
N THR A 122 -6.75 0.24 5.41
CA THR A 122 -6.48 0.32 6.86
C THR A 122 -5.60 1.52 7.17
N THR A 123 -5.87 2.21 8.29
CA THR A 123 -5.02 3.33 8.74
C THR A 123 -3.58 2.87 8.98
N PRO A 124 -2.58 3.77 8.97
CA PRO A 124 -1.20 3.40 9.30
C PRO A 124 -1.07 2.67 10.65
N LEU A 125 -1.81 3.13 11.67
CA LEU A 125 -1.85 2.51 13.00
C LEU A 125 -2.40 1.08 12.93
N ARG A 126 -3.58 0.89 12.31
CA ARG A 126 -4.19 -0.42 12.16
C ARG A 126 -3.28 -1.37 11.36
N THR A 127 -2.69 -0.86 10.28
CA THR A 127 -1.77 -1.61 9.42
C THR A 127 -0.56 -2.11 10.23
N ALA A 128 0.08 -1.24 11.01
CA ALA A 128 1.21 -1.63 11.86
C ALA A 128 0.81 -2.73 12.86
N VAL A 129 -0.33 -2.56 13.53
CA VAL A 129 -0.86 -3.53 14.48
C VAL A 129 -1.11 -4.89 13.80
N ASP A 130 -1.71 -4.91 12.62
CA ASP A 130 -2.00 -6.15 11.90
C ASP A 130 -0.70 -6.86 11.46
N LEU A 131 0.31 -6.13 11.01
CA LEU A 131 1.62 -6.70 10.67
C LEU A 131 2.30 -7.33 11.88
N LEU A 132 2.40 -6.58 12.98
CA LEU A 132 3.11 -7.01 14.20
C LEU A 132 2.43 -8.22 14.85
N CYS A 133 1.13 -8.38 14.66
CA CYS A 133 0.37 -9.51 15.21
C CYS A 133 0.32 -10.72 14.29
N PHE A 134 0.22 -10.54 12.96
CA PHE A 134 -0.23 -11.60 12.05
C PHE A 134 0.65 -11.83 10.81
N THR A 135 1.72 -11.05 10.64
CA THR A 135 2.69 -11.21 9.54
C THR A 135 3.97 -11.85 10.04
N GLU A 136 4.72 -12.52 9.15
CA GLU A 136 6.04 -13.07 9.47
C GLU A 136 7.01 -11.96 9.90
N GLU A 137 7.96 -12.33 10.76
CA GLU A 137 8.78 -11.39 11.52
C GLU A 137 9.54 -10.39 10.65
N GLN A 138 10.23 -10.87 9.62
CA GLN A 138 11.07 -10.02 8.76
C GLN A 138 10.24 -8.94 8.07
N LEU A 139 9.10 -9.31 7.50
CA LEU A 139 8.24 -8.40 6.77
C LEU A 139 7.42 -7.50 7.71
N ALA A 140 7.04 -8.00 8.89
CA ALA A 140 6.42 -7.19 9.93
C ALA A 140 7.35 -6.05 10.38
N VAL A 141 8.62 -6.36 10.66
CA VAL A 141 9.63 -5.35 11.02
C VAL A 141 9.87 -4.37 9.89
N ALA A 142 10.02 -4.85 8.65
CA ALA A 142 10.23 -3.99 7.49
C ALA A 142 9.04 -3.04 7.24
N GLY A 143 7.81 -3.55 7.33
CA GLY A 143 6.59 -2.77 7.12
C GLY A 143 6.34 -1.75 8.23
N ALA A 144 6.50 -2.15 9.49
CA ALA A 144 6.41 -1.22 10.62
C ALA A 144 7.50 -0.14 10.54
N CYS A 145 8.73 -0.50 10.17
CA CYS A 145 9.83 0.46 9.97
C CYS A 145 9.49 1.47 8.86
N ALA A 146 8.94 1.02 7.73
CA ALA A 146 8.50 1.90 6.65
C ALA A 146 7.41 2.89 7.11
N LEU A 147 6.44 2.44 7.91
CA LEU A 147 5.40 3.29 8.47
C LEU A 147 5.96 4.31 9.48
N VAL A 148 6.91 3.91 10.34
CA VAL A 148 7.57 4.81 11.29
C VAL A 148 8.42 5.86 10.59
N LEU A 149 9.14 5.48 9.52
CA LEU A 149 9.85 6.44 8.66
C LEU A 149 8.88 7.38 7.93
N GLY A 150 7.66 6.90 7.63
CA GLY A 150 6.56 7.69 7.08
C GLY A 150 5.82 8.58 8.09
N GLY A 151 6.23 8.58 9.36
CA GLY A 151 5.69 9.47 10.40
C GLY A 151 4.73 8.81 11.39
N LEU A 152 4.49 7.50 11.32
CA LEU A 152 3.73 6.80 12.36
C LEU A 152 4.49 6.83 13.69
N ALA A 153 3.88 7.37 14.73
CA ALA A 153 4.47 7.43 16.06
C ALA A 153 4.43 6.06 16.75
N PRO A 154 5.59 5.45 17.11
CA PRO A 154 5.62 4.17 17.82
C PRO A 154 4.81 4.12 19.13
N PRO A 155 4.74 5.20 19.95
CA PRO A 155 3.91 5.21 21.15
C PRO A 155 2.42 4.92 20.89
N LEU A 156 1.87 5.37 19.75
CA LEU A 156 0.48 5.07 19.40
C LEU A 156 0.28 3.59 19.09
N VAL A 157 1.27 2.95 18.47
CA VAL A 157 1.24 1.50 18.19
C VAL A 157 1.34 0.72 19.50
N HIS A 158 2.21 1.14 20.41
CA HIS A 158 2.33 0.57 21.75
C HIS A 158 1.02 0.61 22.52
N GLU A 159 0.37 1.78 22.55
CA GLU A 159 -0.94 1.96 23.18
C GLU A 159 -1.99 1.02 22.55
N ALA A 160 -2.08 1.00 21.22
CA ALA A 160 -3.04 0.15 20.51
C ALA A 160 -2.83 -1.35 20.77
N LEU A 161 -1.58 -1.81 20.91
CA LEU A 161 -1.25 -3.21 21.21
C LEU A 161 -1.58 -3.61 22.65
N THR A 162 -1.56 -2.67 23.59
CA THR A 162 -1.78 -2.92 25.03
C THR A 162 -3.22 -2.65 25.47
N ARG A 163 -4.09 -2.16 24.58
CA ARG A 163 -5.52 -1.95 24.89
C ARG A 163 -6.17 -3.25 25.42
N PRO A 164 -6.88 -3.18 26.55
CA PRO A 164 -7.62 -4.31 27.10
C PRO A 164 -8.64 -4.86 26.11
N GLY A 165 -8.87 -6.18 26.15
CA GLY A 165 -9.88 -6.86 25.33
C GLY A 165 -9.38 -7.37 23.97
N ARG A 166 -8.17 -7.00 23.53
CA ARG A 166 -7.57 -7.55 22.31
C ARG A 166 -6.86 -8.88 22.60
N ARG A 167 -7.33 -9.98 22.00
CA ARG A 167 -6.58 -11.24 21.97
C ARG A 167 -5.50 -11.15 20.89
N ALA A 168 -4.36 -10.54 21.23
CA ALA A 168 -3.21 -10.39 20.34
C ALA A 168 -1.93 -10.94 21.00
N PRO A 169 -0.93 -11.39 20.23
CA PRO A 169 0.36 -11.82 20.76
C PRO A 169 1.22 -10.61 21.20
N VAL A 170 0.79 -9.89 22.24
CA VAL A 170 1.35 -8.58 22.65
C VAL A 170 2.85 -8.64 22.85
N ARG A 171 3.38 -9.67 23.54
CA ARG A 171 4.83 -9.82 23.77
C ARG A 171 5.62 -9.86 22.46
N ARG A 172 5.16 -10.66 21.49
CA ARG A 172 5.80 -10.76 20.16
C ARG A 172 5.69 -9.42 19.42
N ALA A 173 4.48 -8.86 19.36
CA ALA A 173 4.23 -7.61 18.64
C ALA A 173 5.09 -6.46 19.18
N MET A 174 5.28 -6.39 20.50
CA MET A 174 6.15 -5.42 21.17
C MET A 174 7.63 -5.60 20.81
N ALA A 175 8.13 -6.83 20.78
CA ALA A 175 9.51 -7.11 20.37
C ALA A 175 9.76 -6.69 18.91
N LEU A 176 8.80 -6.98 18.02
CA LEU A 176 8.88 -6.58 16.62
C LEU A 176 8.79 -5.07 16.42
N LEU A 177 7.97 -4.38 17.22
CA LEU A 177 7.89 -2.91 17.20
C LEU A 177 9.23 -2.28 17.59
N ALA A 178 9.85 -2.76 18.68
CA ALA A 178 11.17 -2.29 19.11
C ALA A 178 12.24 -2.49 18.03
N ALA A 179 12.25 -3.65 17.37
CA ALA A 179 13.15 -3.93 16.25
C ALA A 179 12.91 -2.99 15.05
N ALA A 180 11.65 -2.66 14.76
CA ALA A 180 11.29 -1.72 13.69
C ALA A 180 11.73 -0.29 14.02
N GLU A 181 11.58 0.15 15.27
CA GLU A 181 12.07 1.44 15.74
C GLU A 181 13.59 1.55 15.64
N ASP A 182 14.32 0.52 16.08
CA ASP A 182 15.77 0.43 15.95
C ASP A 182 16.21 0.52 14.49
N ALA A 183 15.52 -0.20 13.60
CA ALA A 183 15.78 -0.14 12.17
C ALA A 183 15.50 1.25 11.60
N ALA A 184 14.44 1.93 12.03
CA ALA A 184 14.11 3.28 11.60
C ALA A 184 15.14 4.30 12.10
N ARG A 185 15.59 4.20 13.36
CA ARG A 185 16.65 5.04 13.94
C ARG A 185 17.95 4.95 13.13
N ARG A 186 18.36 3.74 12.73
CA ARG A 186 19.56 3.53 11.89
C ARG A 186 19.47 4.09 10.47
N ARG A 187 18.27 4.38 9.98
CA ARG A 187 18.01 4.84 8.60
C ARG A 187 17.68 6.33 8.51
N ARG A 188 17.48 7.01 9.63
CA ARG A 188 17.34 8.48 9.64
C ARG A 188 18.73 9.08 9.38
N PRO A 189 18.85 10.01 8.42
CA PRO A 189 20.10 10.70 8.14
C PRO A 189 20.54 11.59 9.32
#